data_AF-I0FCF9-F1
#
_entry.id   AF-I0FCF9-F1
#
_cell.length_a   1.000
_cell.length_b   1.000
_cell.length_c   1.000
_cell.angle_alpha   90.00
_cell.angle_beta   90.00
_cell.angle_gamma   90.00
#
_symmetry.space_group_name_H-M   'P 1'
#
loop_
_entity.id
_entity.type
_entity.pdbx_description
1 polymer ?
#
loop_
_entity_poly.entity_id
_entity_poly.type
_entity_poly.pdbx_seq_one_letter_code
_entity_poly.pdbx_strand_id
1 'polypeptide(L)' 'MSDCIFCKIVKNEISCYKVYEDNLILAFLDINPLNIGHTLVIPKQHSNDILDVNDELDGQLLGVCKKVALSLKKIGL' A
#
# COMPACT_ATOMS: atom_id res chain seq x y z
N MET A 1 9.50 -1.36 -16.00
CA MET A 1 9.87 -1.15 -14.57
C MET A 1 10.46 0.21 -14.28
N SER A 2 11.22 0.85 -15.18
CA SER A 2 11.86 2.17 -14.96
C SER A 2 10.90 3.31 -14.58
N ASP A 3 9.64 3.24 -15.00
CA ASP A 3 8.69 4.36 -14.90
C ASP A 3 7.51 4.11 -13.94
N CYS A 4 7.52 3.01 -13.18
CA CYS A 4 6.47 2.75 -12.20
C CYS A 4 6.62 3.70 -10.99
N ILE A 5 5.65 4.59 -10.79
CA ILE A 5 5.63 5.56 -9.68
C ILE A 5 5.66 4.84 -8.32
N PHE A 6 4.91 3.73 -8.18
CA PHE A 6 4.91 2.94 -6.94
C PHE A 6 6.28 2.33 -6.64
N CYS A 7 7.01 1.85 -7.65
CA CYS A 7 8.39 1.37 -7.46
C CYS A 7 9.31 2.50 -6.97
N LYS A 8 9.15 3.71 -7.51
CA LYS A 8 9.93 4.89 -7.07
C LYS A 8 9.60 5.26 -5.62
N ILE A 9 8.33 5.15 -5.21
CA ILE A 9 7.91 5.32 -3.81
C ILE A 9 8.55 4.26 -2.90
N VAL A 10 8.52 2.98 -3.28
CA VAL A 10 9.14 1.88 -2.53
C VAL A 10 10.65 2.09 -2.35
N LYS A 11 11.32 2.63 -3.39
CA LYS A 11 12.75 2.99 -3.35
C LYS A 11 13.05 4.30 -2.62
N ASN A 12 12.04 4.99 -2.12
CA ASN A 12 12.15 6.33 -1.52
C ASN A 12 12.70 7.41 -2.48
N GLU A 13 12.56 7.23 -3.80
CA GLU A 13 12.88 8.25 -4.81
C GLU A 13 11.77 9.32 -4.90
N ILE A 14 10.54 8.95 -4.54
CA ILE A 14 9.39 9.85 -4.40
C ILE A 14 8.87 9.72 -2.97
N SER A 15 8.66 10.86 -2.30
CA SER A 15 8.10 10.90 -0.95
C SER A 15 6.62 10.54 -0.93
N CYS A 16 6.18 9.81 0.09
CA CYS A 16 4.77 9.59 0.38
C CYS A 16 4.52 9.65 1.90
N TYR A 17 3.25 9.85 2.29
CA TYR A 17 2.84 9.76 3.68
C TYR A 17 2.59 8.29 4.04
N LYS A 18 3.65 7.61 4.48
CA LYS A 18 3.60 6.21 4.91
C LYS A 18 2.77 6.07 6.18
N VAL A 19 1.86 5.10 6.20
CA VAL A 19 1.03 4.75 7.37
C VAL A 19 1.29 3.31 7.85
N TYR A 20 1.90 2.49 7.01
CA TYR A 20 2.37 1.15 7.35
C TYR A 20 3.55 0.77 6.46
N GLU A 21 4.56 0.11 7.00
CA GLU A 21 5.66 -0.45 6.22
C GLU A 21 6.22 -1.69 6.92
N ASP A 22 6.43 -2.76 6.16
CA ASP A 22 7.23 -3.92 6.57
C ASP A 22 8.18 -4.34 5.42
N ASN A 23 8.71 -5.57 5.48
CA ASN A 23 9.65 -6.08 4.48
C ASN A 23 9.02 -6.30 3.09
N LEU A 24 7.71 -6.56 3.02
CA LEU A 24 7.01 -6.98 1.81
C LEU A 24 5.93 -6.00 1.36
N ILE A 25 5.35 -5.22 2.27
CA ILE A 25 4.18 -4.38 2.01
C ILE A 25 4.44 -2.95 2.48
N LEU A 26 3.89 -2.02 1.71
CA LEU A 26 3.87 -0.59 2.03
C LEU A 26 2.43 -0.09 1.93
N ALA A 27 2.00 0.72 2.90
CA ALA A 27 0.77 1.48 2.80
C ALA A 27 1.01 2.97 3.02
N PHE A 28 0.39 3.79 2.19
CA PHE A 28 0.54 5.25 2.22
C PHE A 28 -0.74 5.94 1.73
N LEU A 29 -0.90 7.22 2.11
CA LEU A 29 -2.06 8.01 1.71
C LEU A 29 -2.04 8.32 0.22
N ASP A 30 -3.21 8.23 -0.42
CA ASP A 30 -3.38 8.70 -1.79
C ASP A 30 -3.27 10.23 -1.84
N ILE A 31 -2.58 10.74 -2.86
CA ILE A 31 -2.44 12.18 -3.12
C ILE A 31 -3.72 12.79 -3.72
N ASN A 32 -4.53 11.97 -4.39
CA ASN A 32 -5.82 12.32 -4.98
C ASN A 32 -6.95 11.50 -4.31
N PRO A 33 -7.19 11.69 -3.00
CA PRO A 33 -8.08 10.83 -2.23
C PRO A 33 -9.55 11.04 -2.61
N LEU A 34 -10.28 9.94 -2.81
CA LEU A 34 -11.76 9.99 -2.94
C LEU A 34 -12.46 10.34 -1.62
N ASN A 35 -11.88 9.95 -0.48
CA ASN A 35 -12.39 10.21 0.86
C ASN A 35 -11.21 10.44 1.82
N ILE A 36 -11.46 11.11 2.95
CA ILE A 36 -10.44 11.30 4.00
C ILE A 36 -9.97 9.91 4.48
N GLY A 37 -8.65 9.71 4.53
CA GLY A 37 -8.06 8.43 4.93
C GLY A 37 -7.89 7.42 3.80
N HIS A 38 -8.23 7.75 2.55
CA HIS A 38 -7.95 6.88 1.39
C HIS A 38 -6.47 6.48 1.38
N THR A 39 -6.24 5.18 1.58
CA THR A 39 -4.90 4.60 1.74
C THR A 39 -4.72 3.51 0.70
N LEU A 40 -3.60 3.57 -0.03
CA LEU A 40 -3.18 2.53 -0.94
C LEU A 40 -2.30 1.53 -0.18
N VAL A 41 -2.57 0.23 -0.33
CA VAL A 41 -1.76 -0.86 0.21
C VAL A 41 -1.18 -1.62 -0.97
N ILE A 42 0.14 -1.69 -1.06
CA ILE A 42 0.85 -2.27 -2.21
C ILE A 42 1.92 -3.27 -1.77
N PRO A 43 2.22 -4.30 -2.57
CA PRO A 43 3.43 -5.06 -2.41
C PRO A 43 4.65 -4.20 -2.79
N LYS A 44 5.77 -4.42 -2.13
CA LYS A 44 7.07 -3.82 -2.48
C LYS A 44 7.67 -4.45 -3.73
N GLN A 45 7.38 -5.74 -3.96
CA GLN A 45 7.66 -6.40 -5.22
C GLN A 45 6.70 -5.88 -6.30
N HIS A 46 7.23 -5.51 -7.47
CA HIS A 46 6.40 -5.07 -8.59
C HIS A 46 5.56 -6.22 -9.14
N SER A 47 4.25 -5.97 -9.28
CA SER A 47 3.26 -6.83 -9.92
C SER A 47 2.37 -5.93 -10.81
N ASN A 48 1.92 -6.40 -11.97
CA ASN A 48 1.10 -5.57 -12.85
C ASN A 48 -0.37 -5.52 -12.39
N ASP A 49 -0.86 -6.65 -11.91
CA ASP A 49 -2.18 -6.79 -11.30
C ASP A 49 -2.16 -7.91 -10.24
N ILE A 50 -3.33 -8.23 -9.69
CA ILE A 50 -3.48 -9.22 -8.62
C ILE A 50 -3.14 -10.65 -9.07
N LEU A 51 -3.24 -10.96 -10.37
CA LEU A 51 -2.96 -12.30 -10.90
C LEU A 51 -1.45 -12.61 -10.92
N ASP A 52 -0.61 -11.58 -10.83
CA ASP A 52 0.85 -11.69 -10.76
C ASP A 52 1.37 -11.93 -9.33
N VAL A 53 0.51 -11.82 -8.32
CA VAL A 53 0.86 -11.98 -6.90
C VAL A 53 0.63 -13.43 -6.49
N ASN A 54 1.52 -13.99 -5.66
CA ASN A 54 1.32 -15.35 -5.13
C ASN A 54 0.33 -15.34 -3.95
N ASP A 55 -0.34 -16.48 -3.72
CA ASP A 55 -1.39 -16.62 -2.70
C ASP A 55 -0.93 -16.22 -1.28
N GLU A 56 0.34 -16.44 -0.94
CA GLU A 56 0.88 -16.08 0.36
C GLU A 56 0.95 -14.56 0.54
N LEU A 57 1.49 -13.85 -0.44
CA LEU A 57 1.60 -12.39 -0.43
C LEU A 57 0.20 -11.73 -0.53
N ASP A 58 -0.73 -12.33 -1.26
CA ASP A 58 -2.13 -11.87 -1.31
C ASP A 58 -2.80 -11.93 0.07
N GLY A 59 -2.62 -13.03 0.80
CA GLY A 59 -3.11 -13.16 2.17
C GLY A 59 -2.54 -12.08 3.10
N GLN A 60 -1.25 -11.77 2.95
CA GLN A 60 -0.59 -10.72 3.73
C GLN A 60 -1.11 -9.33 3.36
N LEU A 61 -1.28 -9.02 2.07
CA LEU A 61 -1.85 -7.76 1.59
C LEU A 61 -3.23 -7.51 2.19
N LEU A 62 -4.12 -8.50 2.14
CA LEU A 62 -5.46 -8.37 2.71
C LEU A 62 -5.42 -8.21 4.24
N GLY A 63 -4.49 -8.90 4.92
CA GLY A 63 -4.24 -8.72 6.34
C GLY A 63 -3.83 -7.28 6.70
N VAL A 64 -2.96 -6.67 5.89
CA VAL A 64 -2.55 -5.27 6.06
C VAL A 64 -3.70 -4.31 5.74
N CYS A 65 -4.49 -4.56 4.69
CA CYS A 65 -5.71 -3.79 4.41
C CYS A 65 -6.64 -3.74 5.63
N LYS A 66 -6.88 -4.90 6.27
CA LYS A 66 -7.69 -4.97 7.51
C LYS A 66 -7.06 -4.16 8.65
N LYS A 67 -5.74 -4.24 8.84
CA LYS A 67 -5.02 -3.50 9.89
C LYS A 67 -5.13 -1.98 9.70
N VAL A 68 -4.96 -1.51 8.46
CA VAL A 68 -5.12 -0.10 8.08
C VAL A 68 -6.56 0.35 8.31
N ALA A 69 -7.54 -0.40 7.80
CA ALA A 69 -8.96 -0.08 7.98
C ALA A 69 -9.38 0.01 9.46
N LEU A 70 -8.89 -0.91 10.30
CA LEU A 70 -9.12 -0.84 11.76
C LEU A 70 -8.48 0.40 12.39
N SER A 71 -7.35 0.86 11.86
CA SER A 71 -6.67 2.07 12.36
C SER A 71 -7.43 3.34 11.97
N LEU A 72 -7.93 3.41 10.73
CA LEU A 72 -8.82 4.49 10.27
C LEU A 72 -10.09 4.55 11.12
N LYS A 73 -10.75 3.41 11.35
CA LYS A 73 -11.95 3.32 12.18
C LYS A 73 -11.73 3.83 13.62
N LYS A 74 -10.56 3.57 14.21
CA LYS A 74 -10.21 4.03 15.57
C LYS A 74 -10.11 5.54 15.67
N ILE A 75 -9.77 6.22 14.58
CA ILE A 75 -9.65 7.68 14.53
C ILE A 75 -10.90 8.37 13.93
N GLY A 76 -11.98 7.61 13.72
CA GLY A 76 -13.25 8.14 13.23
C GLY A 76 -13.34 8.33 11.72
N LEU A 77 -12.50 7.62 10.95
CA LEU A 77 -12.54 7.56 9.49
C LEU A 77 -13.11 6.22 8.99
#